data_AF-A0A0P6XEY3-F1
#
_entry.id   AF-A0A0P6XEY3-F1
#
_cell.length_a   1.000
_cell.length_b   1.000
_cell.length_c   1.000
_cell.angle_alpha   90.00
_cell.angle_beta   90.00
_cell.angle_gamma   90.00
#
_symmetry.space_group_name_H-M   'P 1'
#
loop_
_entity.id
_entity.type
_entity.pdbx_description
1 polymer ?
#
loop_
_entity_poly.entity_id
_entity_poly.type
_entity_poly.pdbx_seq_one_letter_code
_entity_poly.pdbx_strand_id
1 'polypeptide(L)'
;MTIRCRILYTKGPDLRYTANLDVHRIWERTFRRAQLPLAYSQGFHPQPRLNQACPLPLGMTSQAEVLDAWLEEDLPPAQVQSALQKAAPPGLLIQQVEIVDLSLPSLQTQVRSAEYTLWLLDPPSLEALRAAVDDLLAASELMRVRREKQYNLRPLVESLTVASSQPPTLHMQLSAREGATGRPEEVLDALGIPANAARVERTALHFQSS
;
A
#
# COMPACT_ATOMS: atom_id res chain seq x y z
N MET A 1 27.99 10.95 -3.67
CA MET A 1 27.95 9.59 -3.08
C MET A 1 26.49 9.22 -3.01
N THR A 2 26.08 8.07 -3.54
CA THR A 2 24.65 7.73 -3.58
C THR A 2 24.16 7.27 -2.21
N ILE A 3 23.04 7.82 -1.74
CA ILE A 3 22.34 7.38 -0.53
C ILE A 3 20.98 6.77 -0.90
N ARG A 4 20.45 5.89 -0.04
CA ARG A 4 19.08 5.35 -0.15
C ARG A 4 18.25 5.88 1.00
N CYS A 5 17.26 6.69 0.68
CA CYS A 5 16.29 7.22 1.63
C CYS A 5 15.05 6.31 1.64
N ARG A 6 14.63 5.86 2.82
CA ARG A 6 13.34 5.23 3.04
C ARG A 6 12.35 6.28 3.54
N ILE A 7 11.20 6.36 2.90
CA ILE A 7 10.18 7.37 3.12
C ILE A 7 8.88 6.67 3.50
N LEU A 8 8.42 6.93 4.72
CA LEU A 8 7.08 6.56 5.18
C LEU A 8 6.13 7.72 4.84
N TYR A 9 5.01 7.42 4.20
CA TYR A 9 4.06 8.44 3.76
C TYR A 9 2.60 7.98 3.80
N THR A 10 1.71 8.97 3.90
CA THR A 10 0.28 8.79 3.73
C THR A 10 -0.12 9.14 2.30
N LYS A 11 -0.97 8.29 1.71
CA LYS A 11 -1.71 8.57 0.48
C LYS A 11 -3.17 8.85 0.84
N GLY A 12 -3.49 10.12 0.99
CA GLY A 12 -4.79 10.62 1.40
C GLY A 12 -5.85 10.68 0.28
N PRO A 13 -7.05 11.19 0.60
CA PRO A 13 -8.21 11.20 -0.29
C PRO A 13 -8.01 11.91 -1.62
N ASP A 14 -7.23 12.99 -1.68
CA ASP A 14 -6.98 13.74 -2.93
C ASP A 14 -6.26 12.89 -3.99
N LEU A 15 -5.51 11.88 -3.56
CA LEU A 15 -4.80 10.94 -4.44
C LEU A 15 -5.52 9.61 -4.60
N ARG A 16 -6.74 9.45 -4.06
CA ARG A 16 -7.50 8.18 -4.06
C ARG A 16 -7.56 7.51 -5.43
N TYR A 17 -7.81 8.30 -6.48
CA TYR A 17 -7.96 7.82 -7.85
C TYR A 17 -6.68 7.96 -8.70
N THR A 18 -5.53 7.97 -8.05
CA THR A 18 -4.21 7.92 -8.71
C THR A 18 -3.77 6.46 -8.84
N ALA A 19 -3.60 5.98 -10.07
CA ALA A 19 -3.08 4.64 -10.34
C ALA A 19 -1.57 4.56 -10.04
N ASN A 20 -1.02 3.33 -9.96
CA ASN A 20 0.37 3.14 -9.54
C ASN A 20 1.40 3.94 -10.38
N LEU A 21 1.28 3.90 -11.71
CA LEU A 21 2.19 4.65 -12.60
C LEU A 21 2.10 6.17 -12.38
N ASP A 22 0.92 6.67 -12.04
CA ASP A 22 0.73 8.09 -11.74
C ASP A 22 1.29 8.44 -10.35
N VAL A 23 1.26 7.52 -9.38
CA VAL A 23 1.95 7.70 -8.09
C VAL A 23 3.47 7.81 -8.29
N HIS A 24 4.06 6.97 -9.15
CA HIS A 24 5.48 7.10 -9.52
C HIS A 24 5.80 8.47 -10.14
N ARG A 25 4.94 8.96 -11.05
CA ARG A 25 5.09 10.30 -11.65
C ARG A 25 4.92 11.44 -10.64
N ILE A 26 4.02 11.28 -9.67
CA ILE A 26 3.86 12.24 -8.57
C ILE A 26 5.16 12.30 -7.78
N TRP A 27 5.73 11.16 -7.39
CA TRP A 27 7.00 11.13 -6.67
C TRP A 27 8.12 11.80 -7.44
N GLU A 28 8.33 11.43 -8.70
CA GLU A 28 9.35 12.06 -9.55
C GLU A 28 9.19 13.59 -9.60
N ARG A 29 7.96 14.08 -9.76
CA ARG A 29 7.66 15.52 -9.75
C ARG A 29 7.89 16.16 -8.38
N THR A 30 7.56 15.47 -7.29
CA THR A 30 7.80 15.94 -5.92
C THR A 30 9.30 16.09 -5.65
N PHE A 31 10.12 15.09 -6.00
CA PHE A 31 11.59 15.20 -5.88
C PHE A 31 12.15 16.36 -6.72
N ARG A 32 11.67 16.50 -7.96
CA ARG A 32 12.08 17.61 -8.85
C ARG A 32 11.72 18.98 -8.27
N ARG A 33 10.50 19.14 -7.74
CA ARG A 33 10.05 20.39 -7.09
C ARG A 33 10.78 20.68 -5.79
N ALA A 34 11.17 19.65 -5.06
CA ALA A 34 11.99 19.74 -3.85
C ALA A 34 13.46 20.06 -4.14
N GLN A 35 13.87 20.09 -5.42
CA GLN A 35 15.26 20.24 -5.85
C GLN A 35 16.19 19.20 -5.22
N LEU A 36 15.68 17.98 -5.02
CA LEU A 36 16.46 16.87 -4.49
C LEU A 36 17.10 16.08 -5.64
N PRO A 37 18.37 15.66 -5.52
CA PRO A 37 19.14 15.04 -6.60
C PRO A 37 18.79 13.55 -6.74
N LEU A 38 17.58 13.26 -7.20
CA LEU A 38 17.09 11.91 -7.42
C LEU A 38 17.97 11.19 -8.46
N ALA A 39 18.46 10.00 -8.12
CA ALA A 39 19.25 9.18 -9.01
C ALA A 39 18.37 8.52 -10.08
N TYR A 40 18.93 8.31 -11.27
CA TYR A 40 18.27 7.65 -12.39
C TYR A 40 19.00 6.36 -12.79
N SER A 41 18.27 5.46 -13.45
CA SER A 41 18.86 4.25 -14.05
C SER A 41 19.78 4.63 -15.22
N GLN A 42 20.75 3.76 -15.50
CA GLN A 42 21.62 3.91 -16.67
C GLN A 42 20.91 3.37 -17.93
N GLY A 43 21.20 3.94 -19.10
CA GLY A 43 20.70 3.48 -20.41
C GLY A 43 19.96 4.56 -21.22
N PHE A 44 19.33 4.14 -22.33
CA PHE A 44 18.71 5.04 -23.31
C PHE A 44 17.40 5.72 -22.82
N HIS A 45 16.76 5.16 -21.79
CA HIS A 45 15.55 5.72 -21.16
C HIS A 45 15.70 5.72 -19.64
N PRO A 46 16.48 6.65 -19.07
CA PRO A 46 16.73 6.71 -17.63
C PRO A 46 15.42 6.85 -16.86
N GLN A 47 15.14 5.91 -15.96
CA GLN A 47 13.99 5.94 -15.05
C GLN A 47 14.43 6.38 -13.66
N PRO A 48 13.60 7.15 -12.94
CA PRO A 48 13.90 7.52 -11.57
C PRO A 48 14.04 6.27 -10.71
N ARG A 49 15.10 6.20 -9.90
CA ARG A 49 15.33 5.08 -8.97
C ARG A 49 14.42 5.24 -7.77
N LEU A 50 13.21 4.70 -7.89
CA LEU A 50 12.13 4.74 -6.90
C LEU A 50 11.50 3.35 -6.77
N ASN A 51 11.48 2.81 -5.55
CA ASN A 51 10.92 1.50 -5.25
C ASN A 51 9.85 1.60 -4.17
N GLN A 52 8.58 1.43 -4.55
CA GLN A 52 7.48 1.33 -3.58
C GLN A 52 7.41 -0.08 -2.99
N ALA A 53 7.14 -0.18 -1.69
CA ALA A 53 7.06 -1.46 -0.97
C ALA A 53 5.97 -2.37 -1.53
N CYS A 54 4.76 -1.86 -1.59
CA CYS A 54 3.60 -2.62 -2.05
C CYS A 54 2.63 -1.64 -2.72
N PRO A 55 2.62 -1.51 -4.06
CA PRO A 55 1.69 -0.63 -4.77
C PRO A 55 0.25 -0.73 -4.26
N LEU A 56 -0.32 0.42 -3.88
CA LEU A 56 -1.70 0.48 -3.41
C LEU A 56 -2.69 0.42 -4.60
N PRO A 57 -3.73 -0.42 -4.55
CA PRO A 57 -4.78 -0.43 -5.58
C PRO A 57 -5.49 0.91 -5.74
N LEU A 58 -6.02 1.15 -6.94
CA LEU A 58 -6.81 2.34 -7.26
C LEU A 58 -8.06 2.40 -6.37
N GLY A 59 -8.45 3.60 -5.93
CA GLY A 59 -9.65 3.81 -5.12
C GLY A 59 -9.41 3.74 -3.60
N MET A 60 -8.21 3.34 -3.19
CA MET A 60 -7.82 3.19 -1.77
C MET A 60 -6.96 4.36 -1.27
N THR A 61 -7.02 4.58 0.04
CA THR A 61 -6.10 5.45 0.79
C THR A 61 -5.14 4.61 1.64
N SER A 62 -4.09 5.23 2.18
CA SER A 62 -3.23 4.55 3.13
C SER A 62 -2.50 5.52 4.05
N GLN A 63 -2.23 5.07 5.26
CA GLN A 63 -1.42 5.76 6.26
C GLN A 63 -0.02 5.14 6.45
N ALA A 64 0.35 4.12 5.69
CA ALA A 64 1.52 3.28 5.93
C ALA A 64 2.26 2.90 4.64
N GLU A 65 2.31 3.80 3.67
CA GLU A 65 3.05 3.56 2.43
C GLU A 65 4.54 3.73 2.66
N VAL A 66 5.36 2.89 2.03
CA VAL A 66 6.83 3.01 2.12
C VAL A 66 7.43 3.06 0.71
N LEU A 67 8.33 4.01 0.51
CA LEU A 67 9.08 4.23 -0.73
C LEU A 67 10.57 4.31 -0.40
N ASP A 68 11.38 3.56 -1.13
CA ASP A 68 12.82 3.79 -1.18
C ASP A 68 13.16 4.66 -2.40
N ALA A 69 13.95 5.69 -2.18
CA ALA A 69 14.46 6.60 -3.21
C ALA A 69 15.98 6.71 -3.11
N TRP A 70 16.67 6.78 -4.24
CA TRP A 70 18.12 6.94 -4.27
C TRP A 70 18.48 8.38 -4.63
N LEU A 71 19.35 9.02 -3.85
CA LEU A 71 19.83 10.38 -4.11
C LEU A 71 21.33 10.37 -4.41
N GLU A 72 21.81 11.24 -5.30
CA GLU A 72 23.22 11.29 -5.74
C GLU A 72 24.14 12.08 -4.79
N GLU A 73 23.54 12.82 -3.85
CA GLU A 73 24.20 13.60 -2.82
C GLU A 73 23.86 13.06 -1.43
N ASP A 74 24.82 13.20 -0.52
CA ASP A 74 24.61 12.88 0.90
C ASP A 74 23.88 14.04 1.57
N LEU A 75 22.65 13.81 2.00
CA LEU A 75 21.75 14.79 2.57
C LEU A 75 21.18 14.27 3.89
N PRO A 76 21.16 15.09 4.96
CA PRO A 76 20.51 14.70 6.21
C PRO A 76 19.03 14.34 6.00
N PRO A 77 18.52 13.25 6.61
CA PRO A 77 17.11 12.84 6.49
C PRO A 77 16.11 13.95 6.78
N ALA A 78 16.38 14.77 7.80
CA ALA A 78 15.52 15.89 8.16
C ALA A 78 15.41 16.96 7.06
N GLN A 79 16.51 17.19 6.32
CA GLN A 79 16.52 18.10 5.18
C GLN A 79 15.70 17.52 4.02
N VAL A 80 15.89 16.25 3.70
CA VAL A 80 15.12 15.53 2.67
C VAL A 80 13.62 15.56 3.01
N GLN A 81 13.26 15.23 4.25
CA GLN A 81 11.88 15.28 4.73
C GLN A 81 11.27 16.67 4.59
N SER A 82 11.95 17.72 5.06
CA SER A 82 11.45 19.09 4.98
C SER A 82 11.24 19.54 3.54
N ALA A 83 12.18 19.23 2.64
CA ALA A 83 12.09 19.58 1.22
C ALA A 83 10.93 18.84 0.52
N LEU A 84 10.80 17.52 0.75
CA LEU A 84 9.69 16.74 0.21
C LEU A 84 8.34 17.22 0.75
N GLN A 85 8.23 17.50 2.05
CA GLN A 85 6.97 17.94 2.66
C GLN A 85 6.49 19.29 2.09
N LYS A 86 7.41 20.21 1.79
CA LYS A 86 7.08 21.50 1.14
C LYS A 86 6.66 21.34 -0.32
N ALA A 87 7.21 20.34 -1.02
CA ALA A 87 6.94 20.10 -2.43
C ALA A 87 5.76 19.15 -2.70
N ALA A 88 5.31 18.42 -1.68
CA ALA A 88 4.27 17.41 -1.77
C ALA A 88 2.93 18.01 -2.23
N PRO A 89 2.24 17.37 -3.19
CA PRO A 89 0.89 17.78 -3.55
C PRO A 89 -0.13 17.43 -2.45
N PRO A 90 -1.34 18.00 -2.49
CA PRO A 90 -2.45 17.57 -1.64
C PRO A 90 -2.65 16.05 -1.66
N GLY A 91 -2.90 15.47 -0.49
CA GLY A 91 -3.04 14.03 -0.30
C GLY A 91 -1.73 13.24 -0.24
N LEU A 92 -0.55 13.86 -0.36
CA LEU A 92 0.74 13.22 -0.06
C LEU A 92 1.33 13.83 1.21
N LEU A 93 1.42 13.05 2.29
CA LEU A 93 2.01 13.51 3.56
C LEU A 93 3.25 12.69 3.90
N ILE A 94 4.37 13.35 4.15
CA ILE A 94 5.64 12.71 4.51
C ILE A 94 5.65 12.52 6.03
N GLN A 95 5.61 11.27 6.49
CA GLN A 95 5.59 10.95 7.91
C GLN A 95 7.01 10.87 8.47
N GLN A 96 7.89 10.16 7.77
CA GLN A 96 9.27 9.95 8.21
C GLN A 96 10.18 9.73 7.01
N VAL A 97 11.43 10.22 7.13
CA VAL A 97 12.53 9.87 6.22
C VAL A 97 13.70 9.34 7.04
N GLU A 98 14.31 8.27 6.58
CA GLU A 98 15.53 7.70 7.16
C GLU A 98 16.52 7.29 6.05
N ILE A 99 17.82 7.24 6.37
CA ILE A 99 18.80 6.61 5.47
C ILE A 99 18.87 5.13 5.83
N VAL A 100 18.79 4.28 4.81
CA VAL A 100 18.93 2.83 4.96
C VAL A 100 20.14 2.32 4.17
N ASP A 101 20.68 1.18 4.58
CA ASP A 101 21.85 0.59 3.92
C ASP A 101 21.57 0.24 2.45
N LEU A 102 22.54 0.54 1.57
CA LEU A 102 22.43 0.27 0.13
C LEU A 102 22.32 -1.22 -0.19
N SER A 103 22.86 -2.09 0.69
CA SER A 103 22.86 -3.55 0.56
C SER A 103 21.55 -4.21 0.98
N LEU A 104 20.62 -3.48 1.63
CA LEU A 104 19.32 -4.06 1.96
C LEU A 104 18.62 -4.58 0.69
N PRO A 105 17.88 -5.70 0.79
CA PRO A 105 17.10 -6.22 -0.34
C PRO A 105 16.14 -5.19 -0.94
N SER A 106 15.57 -5.50 -2.10
CA SER A 106 14.53 -4.63 -2.66
C SER A 106 13.36 -4.52 -1.67
N LEU A 107 12.80 -3.32 -1.53
CA LEU A 107 11.75 -3.05 -0.55
C LEU A 107 10.54 -3.97 -0.71
N GLN A 108 10.21 -4.36 -1.95
CA GLN A 108 9.10 -5.24 -2.28
C GLN A 108 9.27 -6.65 -1.71
N THR A 109 10.48 -7.20 -1.79
CA THR A 109 10.76 -8.56 -1.29
C THR A 109 10.66 -8.67 0.23
N GLN A 110 10.70 -7.54 0.93
CA GLN A 110 10.63 -7.49 2.38
C GLN A 110 9.19 -7.45 2.90
N VAL A 111 8.18 -7.18 2.08
CA VAL A 111 6.79 -7.07 2.55
C VAL A 111 6.19 -8.45 2.80
N ARG A 112 5.64 -8.67 4.00
CA ARG A 112 5.00 -9.92 4.41
C ARG A 112 3.48 -9.84 4.30
N SER A 113 2.88 -8.80 4.85
CA SER A 113 1.44 -8.62 4.92
C SER A 113 1.07 -7.14 5.02
N ALA A 114 -0.20 -6.84 4.76
CA ALA A 114 -0.77 -5.51 4.85
C ALA A 114 -2.07 -5.55 5.64
N GLU A 115 -2.31 -4.55 6.48
CA GLU A 115 -3.56 -4.38 7.20
C GLU A 115 -4.42 -3.32 6.55
N TYR A 116 -5.73 -3.57 6.54
CA TYR A 116 -6.72 -2.68 5.97
C TYR A 116 -7.88 -2.50 6.93
N THR A 117 -8.40 -1.27 6.96
CA THR A 117 -9.70 -0.94 7.53
C THR A 117 -10.66 -0.59 6.40
N LEU A 118 -11.87 -1.13 6.47
CA LEU A 118 -12.91 -0.92 5.47
C LEU A 118 -14.18 -0.38 6.13
N TRP A 119 -14.71 0.68 5.51
CA TRP A 119 -16.01 1.26 5.86
C TRP A 119 -16.99 0.99 4.73
N LEU A 120 -18.07 0.28 5.05
CA LEU A 120 -19.12 -0.02 4.10
C LEU A 120 -20.07 1.17 3.99
N LEU A 121 -20.41 1.57 2.76
CA LEU A 121 -21.32 2.68 2.49
C LEU A 121 -22.78 2.32 2.78
N ASP A 122 -23.13 1.06 2.50
CA ASP A 122 -24.44 0.46 2.78
C ASP A 122 -24.19 -0.90 3.47
N PRO A 123 -23.89 -0.90 4.78
CA PRO A 123 -23.55 -2.12 5.48
C PRO A 123 -24.77 -3.03 5.64
N PRO A 124 -24.62 -4.36 5.45
CA PRO A 124 -25.62 -5.30 5.93
C PRO A 124 -25.71 -5.24 7.47
N SER A 125 -26.69 -5.94 8.06
CA SER A 125 -26.77 -6.05 9.52
C SER A 125 -25.46 -6.62 10.08
N LEU A 126 -25.09 -6.19 11.30
CA LEU A 126 -23.87 -6.68 11.97
C LEU A 126 -23.85 -8.21 12.06
N GLU A 127 -25.01 -8.84 12.29
CA GLU A 127 -25.16 -10.29 12.35
C GLU A 127 -24.89 -10.95 10.98
N ALA A 128 -25.51 -10.44 9.91
CA ALA A 128 -25.29 -10.96 8.56
C ALA A 128 -23.83 -10.79 8.12
N LEU A 129 -23.20 -9.66 8.45
CA LEU A 129 -21.79 -9.43 8.15
C LEU A 129 -20.87 -10.39 8.89
N ARG A 130 -21.14 -10.65 10.17
CA ARG A 130 -20.37 -11.61 10.98
C ARG A 130 -20.52 -13.02 10.46
N ALA A 131 -21.74 -13.45 10.14
CA ALA A 131 -21.98 -14.76 9.54
C ALA A 131 -21.21 -14.95 8.23
N ALA A 132 -21.24 -13.96 7.33
CA ALA A 132 -20.49 -14.02 6.07
C ALA A 132 -18.96 -14.08 6.27
N VAL A 133 -18.43 -13.36 7.26
CA VAL A 133 -17.02 -13.41 7.63
C VAL A 133 -16.64 -14.77 8.22
N ASP A 134 -17.47 -15.32 9.10
CA ASP A 134 -17.25 -16.63 9.73
C ASP A 134 -17.26 -17.75 8.68
N ASP A 135 -18.22 -17.71 7.74
CA ASP A 135 -18.32 -18.66 6.61
C ASP A 135 -17.07 -18.59 5.70
N LEU A 136 -16.62 -17.37 5.38
CA LEU A 136 -15.40 -17.16 4.57
C LEU A 136 -14.17 -17.74 5.26
N LEU A 137 -14.02 -17.53 6.58
CA LEU A 137 -12.90 -18.03 7.36
C LEU A 137 -12.97 -19.55 7.58
N ALA A 138 -14.17 -20.13 7.66
CA ALA A 138 -14.36 -21.58 7.79
C ALA A 138 -14.10 -22.35 6.49
N ALA A 139 -14.22 -21.69 5.34
CA ALA A 139 -13.93 -22.31 4.04
C ALA A 139 -12.48 -22.83 3.98
N SER A 140 -12.29 -24.05 3.47
CA SER A 140 -10.96 -24.62 3.21
C SER A 140 -10.30 -23.98 1.99
N GLU A 141 -11.11 -23.59 1.00
CA GLU A 141 -10.67 -22.96 -0.23
C GLU A 141 -11.63 -21.86 -0.65
N LEU A 142 -11.08 -20.81 -1.26
CA LEU A 142 -11.84 -19.69 -1.80
C LEU A 142 -11.27 -19.35 -3.18
N MET A 143 -11.75 -20.06 -4.19
CA MET A 143 -11.21 -19.94 -5.55
C MET A 143 -11.63 -18.64 -6.22
N ARG A 144 -10.67 -18.01 -6.92
CA ARG A 144 -10.81 -16.74 -7.62
C ARG A 144 -10.12 -16.79 -8.97
N VAL A 145 -10.55 -15.95 -9.92
CA VAL A 145 -9.96 -15.81 -11.25
C VAL A 145 -9.50 -14.38 -11.45
N ARG A 146 -8.22 -14.19 -11.78
CA ARG A 146 -7.67 -12.87 -12.09
C ARG A 146 -6.70 -12.96 -13.24
N ARG A 147 -6.89 -12.12 -14.26
CA ARG A 147 -6.09 -12.14 -15.51
C ARG A 147 -6.00 -13.57 -16.06
N GLU A 148 -7.15 -14.25 -16.14
CA GLU A 148 -7.30 -15.61 -16.65
C GLU A 148 -6.59 -16.71 -15.84
N LYS A 149 -6.04 -16.38 -14.66
CA LYS A 149 -5.39 -17.33 -13.76
C LYS A 149 -6.24 -17.60 -12.53
N GLN A 150 -6.41 -18.87 -12.21
CA GLN A 150 -7.04 -19.33 -10.97
C GLN A 150 -6.06 -19.29 -9.82
N TYR A 151 -6.55 -18.93 -8.64
CA TYR A 151 -5.80 -19.00 -7.39
C TYR A 151 -6.75 -19.16 -6.20
N ASN A 152 -6.23 -19.68 -5.09
CA ASN A 152 -6.96 -19.79 -3.83
C ASN A 152 -6.70 -18.54 -2.97
N LEU A 153 -7.74 -17.76 -2.68
CA LEU A 153 -7.68 -16.55 -1.85
C LEU A 153 -7.61 -16.88 -0.35
N ARG A 154 -8.20 -17.99 0.09
CA ARG A 154 -8.32 -18.34 1.52
C ARG A 154 -6.99 -18.28 2.29
N PRO A 155 -5.88 -18.89 1.83
CA PRO A 155 -4.60 -18.83 2.55
C PRO A 155 -3.96 -17.44 2.55
N LEU A 156 -4.45 -16.51 1.72
CA LEU A 156 -3.95 -15.14 1.64
C LEU A 156 -4.67 -14.19 2.61
N VAL A 157 -5.77 -14.65 3.24
CA VAL A 157 -6.48 -13.94 4.32
C VAL A 157 -5.90 -14.41 5.65
N GLU A 158 -4.97 -13.62 6.22
CA GLU A 158 -4.31 -13.93 7.49
C GLU A 158 -5.24 -13.64 8.68
N SER A 159 -6.04 -12.57 8.59
CA SER A 159 -7.14 -12.27 9.53
C SER A 159 -8.25 -11.49 8.85
N LEU A 160 -9.48 -11.65 9.33
CA LEU A 160 -10.66 -10.88 8.93
C LEU A 160 -11.59 -10.77 10.13
N THR A 161 -11.92 -9.56 10.57
CA THR A 161 -12.77 -9.32 11.73
C THR A 161 -13.77 -8.20 11.48
N VAL A 162 -14.91 -8.29 12.15
CA VAL A 162 -15.95 -7.25 12.15
C VAL A 162 -15.89 -6.50 13.47
N ALA A 163 -15.73 -5.18 13.42
CA ALA A 163 -15.87 -4.35 14.62
C ALA A 163 -17.33 -3.90 14.79
N SER A 164 -17.81 -3.95 16.03
CA SER A 164 -19.16 -3.52 16.42
C SER A 164 -19.30 -2.00 16.52
N SER A 165 -18.79 -1.26 15.53
CA SER A 165 -18.99 0.18 15.39
C SER A 165 -20.32 0.49 14.70
N GLN A 166 -20.73 1.77 14.69
CA GLN A 166 -21.87 2.24 13.90
C GLN A 166 -21.41 3.32 12.91
N PRO A 167 -21.36 3.04 11.59
CA PRO A 167 -21.61 1.73 10.94
C PRO A 167 -20.52 0.69 11.25
N PRO A 168 -20.79 -0.62 11.05
CA PRO A 168 -19.81 -1.68 11.27
C PRO A 168 -18.61 -1.53 10.33
N THR A 169 -17.41 -1.79 10.84
CA THR A 169 -16.16 -1.76 10.06
C THR A 169 -15.55 -3.14 9.94
N LEU A 170 -14.88 -3.41 8.82
CA LEU A 170 -14.08 -4.61 8.65
C LEU A 170 -12.61 -4.28 8.84
N HIS A 171 -11.90 -5.15 9.54
CA HIS A 171 -10.45 -5.15 9.60
C HIS A 171 -9.94 -6.44 8.96
N MET A 172 -8.93 -6.33 8.10
CA MET A 172 -8.33 -7.50 7.48
C MET A 172 -6.82 -7.36 7.41
N GLN A 173 -6.13 -8.47 7.63
CA GLN A 173 -4.72 -8.62 7.34
C GLN A 173 -4.57 -9.59 6.18
N LEU A 174 -3.94 -9.14 5.11
CA LEU A 174 -3.76 -9.91 3.88
C LEU A 174 -2.28 -10.14 3.62
N SER A 175 -1.96 -11.31 3.10
CA SER A 175 -0.60 -11.61 2.64
C SER A 175 -0.21 -10.64 1.51
N ALA A 176 1.03 -10.16 1.54
CA ALA A 176 1.56 -9.21 0.56
C ALA A 176 2.92 -9.68 0.02
N ARG A 177 3.19 -10.99 0.10
CA ARG A 177 4.43 -11.60 -0.38
C ARG A 177 4.41 -11.73 -1.89
N GLU A 178 5.59 -11.78 -2.49
CA GLU A 178 5.72 -12.06 -3.92
C GLU A 178 5.08 -13.41 -4.27
N GLY A 179 4.20 -13.42 -5.26
CA GLY A 179 3.43 -14.61 -5.66
C GLY A 179 2.26 -14.99 -4.74
N ALA A 180 2.16 -14.42 -3.54
CA ALA A 180 1.11 -14.70 -2.56
C ALA A 180 0.53 -13.40 -2.00
N THR A 181 -0.20 -12.67 -2.86
CA THR A 181 -0.79 -11.38 -2.51
C THR A 181 -2.32 -11.48 -2.42
N GLY A 182 -2.86 -11.35 -1.21
CA GLY A 182 -4.28 -11.15 -0.96
C GLY A 182 -4.68 -9.71 -1.29
N ARG A 183 -5.92 -9.50 -1.75
CA ARG A 183 -6.39 -8.17 -2.15
C ARG A 183 -7.75 -7.84 -1.53
N PRO A 184 -7.93 -6.63 -0.98
CA PRO A 184 -9.20 -6.26 -0.34
C PRO A 184 -10.40 -6.39 -1.28
N GLU A 185 -10.24 -6.07 -2.57
CA GLU A 185 -11.34 -6.17 -3.55
C GLU A 185 -11.83 -7.62 -3.76
N GLU A 186 -10.94 -8.60 -3.65
CA GLU A 186 -11.28 -10.02 -3.83
C GLU A 186 -11.95 -10.60 -2.57
N VAL A 187 -11.60 -10.07 -1.39
CA VAL A 187 -12.26 -10.40 -0.12
C VAL A 187 -13.65 -9.77 -0.07
N LEU A 188 -13.80 -8.51 -0.50
CA LEU A 188 -15.10 -7.85 -0.61
C LEU A 188 -16.03 -8.62 -1.55
N ASP A 189 -15.54 -9.01 -2.73
CA ASP A 189 -16.29 -9.85 -3.67
C ASP A 189 -16.71 -11.19 -3.05
N ALA A 190 -15.86 -11.81 -2.22
CA ALA A 190 -16.20 -13.03 -1.48
C ALA A 190 -17.28 -12.84 -0.41
N LEU A 191 -17.39 -11.64 0.14
CA LEU A 191 -18.48 -11.28 1.05
C LEU A 191 -19.74 -10.82 0.30
N GLY A 192 -19.74 -10.83 -1.05
CA GLY A 192 -20.84 -10.32 -1.86
C GLY A 192 -20.96 -8.79 -1.84
N ILE A 193 -19.88 -8.08 -1.46
CA ILE A 193 -19.85 -6.62 -1.35
C ILE A 193 -19.11 -6.06 -2.56
N PRO A 194 -19.73 -5.21 -3.40
CA PRO A 194 -19.04 -4.64 -4.54
C PRO A 194 -17.97 -3.63 -4.07
N ALA A 195 -16.81 -3.61 -4.74
CA ALA A 195 -15.67 -2.81 -4.32
C ALA A 195 -15.96 -1.29 -4.21
N ASN A 196 -16.93 -0.77 -4.96
CA ASN A 196 -17.35 0.63 -4.91
C ASN A 196 -18.25 0.96 -3.70
N ALA A 197 -18.84 -0.05 -3.04
CA ALA A 197 -19.65 0.08 -1.84
C ALA A 197 -18.81 0.08 -0.55
N ALA A 198 -17.48 0.08 -0.67
CA ALA A 198 -16.57 0.22 0.46
C ALA A 198 -15.59 1.38 0.27
N ARG A 199 -15.13 1.94 1.38
CA ARG A 199 -13.93 2.77 1.47
C ARG A 199 -12.87 1.90 2.12
N VAL A 200 -11.70 1.80 1.50
CA VAL A 200 -10.60 0.97 1.98
C VAL A 200 -9.41 1.85 2.27
N GLU A 201 -8.85 1.70 3.47
CA GLU A 201 -7.60 2.32 3.86
C GLU A 201 -6.60 1.26 4.34
N ARG A 202 -5.40 1.26 3.76
CA ARG A 202 -4.29 0.48 4.31
C ARG A 202 -3.72 1.18 5.54
N THR A 203 -3.79 0.51 6.68
CA THR A 203 -3.37 1.04 7.99
C THR A 203 -1.96 0.61 8.38
N ALA A 204 -1.46 -0.53 7.87
CA ALA A 204 -0.11 -0.99 8.15
C ALA A 204 0.50 -1.82 7.02
N LEU A 205 1.83 -1.84 6.97
CA LEU A 205 2.64 -2.80 6.21
C LEU A 205 3.57 -3.52 7.18
N HIS A 206 3.58 -4.84 7.12
CA HIS A 206 4.45 -5.70 7.93
C HIS A 206 5.61 -6.20 7.08
N PHE A 207 6.83 -5.95 7.53
CA PHE A 207 8.04 -6.37 6.85
C PHE A 207 8.63 -7.64 7.49
N GLN A 208 9.41 -8.40 6.73
CA GLN A 208 10.21 -9.50 7.25
C GLN A 208 11.22 -8.94 8.28
N SER A 209 11.33 -9.58 9.44
CA SER A 209 12.39 -9.27 10.38
C SER A 209 13.74 -9.58 9.72
N SER A 210 14.62 -8.58 9.69
CA SER A 210 16.00 -8.72 9.23
C SER A 210 16.83 -9.51 10.24
#